data_AF-A0A6V7M7U4-F1
#
_entry.id   AF-A0A6V7M7U4-F1
#
_cell.length_a   1.000
_cell.length_b   1.000
_cell.length_c   1.000
_cell.angle_alpha   90.00
_cell.angle_beta   90.00
_cell.angle_gamma   90.00
#
_symmetry.space_group_name_H-M   'P 1'
#
loop_
_entity.id
_entity.type
_entity.pdbx_description
1 polymer ?
#
loop_
_entity_poly.entity_id
_entity_poly.type
_entity_poly.pdbx_seq_one_letter_code
_entity_poly.pdbx_strand_id
1 'polypeptide(L)'
;MAVCWHPEPKFPYEFSKPLPAPQPVEESVLKITEAEAYKVWSPPQSTAQIAEELARKTYTCKHRWFPRARDKRAKKTKPDRPYL
;
A
#
# COMPACT_ATOMS: atom_id res chain seq x y z
N MET A 1 -30.34 -37.01 -6.39
CA MET A 1 -30.07 -35.57 -6.20
C MET A 1 -29.43 -35.43 -4.83
N ALA A 2 -28.16 -35.01 -4.77
CA ALA A 2 -27.45 -34.86 -3.50
C ALA A 2 -27.46 -33.38 -3.10
N VAL A 3 -28.01 -33.08 -1.93
CA VAL A 3 -28.00 -31.75 -1.32
C VAL A 3 -26.95 -31.79 -0.23
N CYS A 4 -25.87 -31.02 -0.38
CA CYS A 4 -24.80 -30.95 0.59
C CYS A 4 -24.90 -29.64 1.37
N TRP A 5 -25.04 -29.73 2.69
CA TRP A 5 -25.05 -28.59 3.61
C TRP A 5 -23.63 -28.30 4.10
N HIS A 6 -23.09 -27.13 3.75
CA HIS A 6 -21.76 -26.68 4.18
C HIS A 6 -21.84 -25.26 4.77
N PRO A 7 -22.10 -25.11 6.08
CA PRO A 7 -22.09 -23.79 6.71
C PRO A 7 -20.65 -23.25 6.79
N GLU A 8 -20.52 -21.92 6.73
CA GLU A 8 -19.22 -21.26 6.83
C GLU A 8 -18.67 -21.36 8.28
N PRO A 9 -17.43 -21.86 8.47
CA PRO A 9 -16.86 -21.98 9.80
C PRO A 9 -16.47 -20.60 10.36
N LYS A 10 -16.77 -20.36 11.65
CA LYS A 10 -16.36 -19.13 12.34
C LYS A 10 -14.91 -19.24 12.81
N PHE A 11 -14.18 -18.13 12.76
CA PHE A 11 -12.82 -18.05 13.28
C PHE A 11 -12.82 -18.06 14.83
N PRO A 12 -12.12 -19.00 15.49
CA PRO A 12 -12.03 -19.06 16.95
C PRO A 12 -11.19 -17.91 17.51
N TYR A 13 -11.63 -17.33 18.63
CA TYR A 13 -10.93 -16.20 19.25
C TYR A 13 -9.52 -16.56 19.76
N GLU A 14 -9.31 -17.80 20.21
CA GLU A 14 -8.02 -18.30 20.72
C GLU A 14 -6.89 -18.26 19.70
N PHE A 15 -7.23 -18.25 18.40
CA PHE A 15 -6.25 -18.14 17.31
C PHE A 15 -6.03 -16.71 16.83
N SER A 16 -6.71 -15.73 17.43
CA SER A 16 -6.49 -14.30 17.15
C SER A 16 -5.29 -13.77 17.92
N LYS A 17 -4.66 -12.72 17.38
CA LYS A 17 -3.63 -11.95 18.07
C LYS A 17 -4.21 -10.61 18.50
N PRO A 18 -3.82 -10.09 19.68
CA PRO A 18 -4.22 -8.74 20.06
C PRO A 18 -3.64 -7.73 19.07
N LEU A 19 -4.36 -6.62 18.87
CA LEU A 19 -3.86 -5.49 18.11
C LEU A 19 -2.67 -4.86 18.85
N PRO A 20 -1.62 -4.40 18.13
CA PRO A 20 -0.52 -3.69 18.75
C PRO A 20 -1.02 -2.41 19.42
N ALA A 21 -0.39 -2.04 20.54
CA ALA A 21 -0.69 -0.77 21.21
C ALA A 21 -0.47 0.41 20.26
N PRO A 22 -1.33 1.44 20.31
CA PRO A 22 -1.14 2.65 19.50
C PRO A 22 0.21 3.28 19.86
N GLN A 23 0.96 3.70 18.85
CA GLN A 23 2.19 4.45 19.08
C GLN A 23 1.84 5.79 19.74
N PRO A 24 2.63 6.24 20.74
CA PRO A 24 2.41 7.54 21.34
C PRO A 24 2.55 8.62 20.27
N VAL A 25 1.56 9.50 20.17
CA VAL A 25 1.66 10.69 19.33
C VAL A 25 2.57 11.66 20.07
N GLU A 26 3.72 11.98 19.50
CA GLU A 26 4.61 12.99 20.06
C GLU A 26 3.92 14.36 19.96
N GLU A 27 3.51 14.93 21.09
CA GLU A 27 2.96 16.29 21.16
C GLU A 27 4.09 17.30 20.94
N SER A 28 4.38 17.62 19.67
CA SER A 28 5.39 18.63 19.34
C SER A 28 4.84 20.03 19.63
N VAL A 29 5.54 20.80 20.48
CA VAL A 29 5.25 22.21 20.75
C VAL A 29 5.31 23.08 19.49
N LEU A 30 6.07 22.64 18.48
CA LEU A 30 6.24 23.33 17.21
C LEU A 30 5.09 22.96 16.24
N LYS A 31 4.56 23.97 15.54
CA LYS A 31 3.57 23.79 14.45
C LYS A 31 4.17 23.23 13.16
N ILE A 32 5.31 22.56 13.24
CA ILE A 32 5.92 21.94 12.05
C ILE A 32 5.20 20.62 11.87
N THR A 33 4.45 20.50 10.79
CA THR A 33 3.80 19.22 10.47
C THR A 33 4.85 18.21 10.03
N GLU A 34 4.66 16.93 10.35
CA GLU A 34 5.56 15.84 9.88
C GLU A 34 5.78 15.90 8.37
N ALA A 35 4.77 16.34 7.61
CA ALA A 35 4.84 16.51 6.17
C ALA A 35 5.80 17.63 5.70
N GLU A 36 5.88 18.74 6.43
CA GLU A 36 6.84 19.82 6.13
C GLU A 36 8.26 19.38 6.45
N ALA A 37 8.41 18.68 7.57
CA ALA A 37 9.66 18.09 8.00
C ALA A 37 10.16 17.08 6.93
N TYR A 38 9.30 16.17 6.47
CA TYR A 38 9.63 15.18 5.43
C TYR A 38 10.05 15.81 4.08
N LYS A 39 9.47 16.96 3.71
CA LYS A 39 9.86 17.70 2.49
C LYS A 39 11.28 18.25 2.55
N VAL A 40 11.75 18.64 3.74
CA VAL A 40 13.12 19.15 3.93
C VAL A 40 14.14 18.01 3.85
N TRP A 41 13.79 16.83 4.38
CA TRP A 41 14.70 15.68 4.38
C TRP A 41 14.63 14.80 3.13
N SER A 42 13.67 15.03 2.23
CA SER A 42 13.55 14.30 0.98
C SER A 42 14.24 15.05 -0.16
N PRO A 43 15.52 14.74 -0.48
CA PRO A 43 16.15 15.29 -1.67
C PRO A 43 15.39 14.85 -2.93
N PRO A 44 15.45 15.61 -4.04
CA PRO A 44 14.88 15.20 -5.30
C PRO A 44 15.55 13.89 -5.76
N GLN A 45 14.83 12.77 -5.65
CA GLN A 45 15.32 11.47 -6.05
C GLN A 45 15.20 11.30 -7.57
N SER A 46 16.20 10.63 -8.16
CA SER A 46 16.11 10.22 -9.55
C SER A 46 15.03 9.15 -9.74
N THR A 47 14.43 9.07 -10.93
CA THR A 47 13.42 8.06 -11.25
C THR A 47 13.93 6.63 -11.09
N ALA A 48 15.22 6.40 -11.30
CA ALA A 48 15.87 5.11 -11.09
C ALA A 48 15.94 4.74 -9.60
N GLN A 49 16.29 5.68 -8.72
CA GLN A 49 16.33 5.46 -7.28
C GLN A 49 14.93 5.14 -6.74
N ILE A 50 13.93 5.91 -7.16
CA ILE A 50 12.52 5.66 -6.78
C ILE A 50 12.08 4.27 -7.23
N ALA A 51 12.40 3.87 -8.46
CA ALA A 51 12.05 2.54 -8.98
C ALA A 51 12.71 1.40 -8.19
N GLU A 52 13.94 1.59 -7.71
CA GLU A 52 14.64 0.61 -6.88
C GLU A 52 14.08 0.54 -5.45
N GLU A 53 13.80 1.67 -4.83
CA GLU A 53 13.17 1.71 -3.50
C GLU A 53 11.78 1.05 -3.52
N LEU A 54 10.96 1.36 -4.52
CA LEU A 54 9.64 0.77 -4.69
C LEU A 54 9.73 -0.73 -4.95
N ALA A 55 10.67 -1.17 -5.79
CA ALA A 55 10.94 -2.59 -6.03
C ALA A 55 11.29 -3.33 -4.73
N ARG A 56 12.14 -2.75 -3.88
CA ARG A 56 12.52 -3.34 -2.58
C ARG A 56 11.36 -3.39 -1.60
N LYS A 57 10.59 -2.30 -1.44
CA LYS A 57 9.45 -2.22 -0.50
C LYS A 57 8.32 -3.18 -0.87
N THR A 58 8.07 -3.37 -2.17
CA THR A 58 6.96 -4.19 -2.68
C THR A 58 7.37 -5.59 -3.10
N TYR A 59 8.65 -5.94 -2.98
CA TYR A 59 9.22 -7.19 -3.49
C TYR A 59 8.89 -7.44 -4.98
N THR A 60 8.96 -6.39 -5.79
CA THR A 60 8.71 -6.44 -7.24
C THR A 60 9.95 -6.09 -8.06
N CYS A 61 9.90 -6.25 -9.39
CA CYS A 61 10.99 -5.87 -10.29
C CYS A 61 10.98 -4.37 -10.63
N LYS A 62 12.16 -3.75 -10.74
CA LYS A 62 12.33 -2.32 -11.07
C LYS A 62 11.66 -1.88 -12.37
N HIS A 63 11.58 -2.77 -13.37
CA HIS A 63 10.98 -2.49 -14.68
C HIS A 63 9.49 -2.16 -14.63
N ARG A 64 8.77 -2.55 -13.57
CA ARG A 64 7.35 -2.22 -13.37
C ARG A 64 7.13 -0.72 -13.10
N TRP A 65 8.14 -0.05 -12.57
CA TRP A 65 8.05 1.33 -12.09
C TRP A 65 8.49 2.36 -13.13
N PHE A 66 8.95 1.91 -14.31
CA PHE A 66 9.22 2.80 -15.44
C PHE A 66 7.96 2.94 -16.31
N PRO A 67 7.61 4.17 -16.74
CA PRO A 67 6.42 4.41 -17.52
C PRO A 67 6.50 3.69 -18.86
N ARG A 68 5.48 2.91 -19.21
CA ARG A 68 5.38 2.31 -20.55
C ARG A 68 4.73 3.31 -21.50
N ALA A 69 5.15 3.32 -22.77
CA ALA A 69 4.57 4.19 -23.79
C ALA A 69 3.05 3.95 -23.98
N ARG A 70 2.57 2.72 -23.70
CA ARG A 70 1.15 2.35 -23.72
C ARG A 70 0.36 2.97 -22.55
N ASP A 71 0.99 3.15 -21.40
CA ASP A 71 0.33 3.65 -20.18
C ASP A 71 0.12 5.17 -20.22
N LYS A 72 0.95 5.92 -20.96
CA LYS A 72 0.67 7.33 -21.32
C LYS A 72 -0.65 7.50 -22.09
N ARG A 73 -1.15 6.41 -22.67
CA ARG A 73 -2.37 6.33 -23.48
C ARG A 73 -3.47 5.51 -22.77
N ALA A 74 -3.32 5.25 -21.46
CA ALA A 74 -4.14 4.29 -20.72
C ALA A 74 -5.64 4.51 -20.98
N LYS A 75 -6.28 3.42 -21.38
CA LYS A 75 -7.70 3.34 -21.74
C LYS A 75 -8.54 3.82 -20.55
N LYS A 76 -9.49 4.73 -20.81
CA LYS A 76 -10.58 5.13 -19.88
C LYS A 76 -11.64 4.03 -19.69
N THR A 77 -11.28 2.77 -19.91
CA THR A 77 -12.19 1.65 -19.72
C THR A 77 -12.36 1.44 -18.24
N LYS A 78 -13.60 1.62 -17.74
CA LYS A 78 -13.94 1.26 -16.37
C LYS A 78 -13.66 -0.24 -16.18
N PRO A 79 -12.98 -0.65 -15.10
CA PRO A 79 -12.80 -2.07 -14.82
C PRO A 79 -14.17 -2.72 -14.64
N ASP A 80 -14.36 -3.92 -15.19
CA ASP A 80 -15.61 -4.67 -15.07
C ASP A 80 -15.94 -5.06 -13.62
N ARG A 81 -14.98 -4.92 -12.70
CA ARG A 81 -15.13 -5.21 -11.27
C ARG A 81 -15.04 -3.91 -10.48
N PRO A 82 -16.11 -3.50 -9.78
CA PRO A 82 -16.19 -2.18 -9.13
C PRO A 82 -15.31 -2.02 -7.87
N TYR A 83 -14.59 -3.06 -7.44
CA TYR A 83 -13.80 -3.07 -6.21
C TYR A 83 -12.29 -3.31 -6.43
N LEU A 84 -11.81 -3.18 -7.67
CA LEU A 84 -10.39 -3.13 -8.06
C LEU A 84 -10.15 -1.92 -8.98
#